data_AF-A0A6V7UGV2-F1
#
_entry.id   AF-A0A6V7UGV2-F1
#
_cell.length_a   1.000
_cell.length_b   1.000
_cell.length_c   1.000
_cell.angle_alpha   90.00
_cell.angle_beta   90.00
_cell.angle_gamma   90.00
#
_symmetry.space_group_name_H-M   'P 1'
#
loop_
_entity.id
_entity.type
_entity.pdbx_description
1 polymer ?
#
loop_
_entity_poly.entity_id
_entity_poly.type
_entity_poly.pdbx_seq_one_letter_code
_entity_poly.pdbx_strand_id
1 'polypeptide(L)'
;MHYGAYAFSANGKRTIVPRRAGSHKMGQRIAFSEIDLRKINKLYQCDMLNTRRNSLNTVSSNRPLAQKPSTNVRGFWVPKWRRGGR
;
A
#
# COMPACT_ATOMS: atom_id res chain seq x y z
N MET A 1 9.27 -5.45 0.89
CA MET A 1 10.30 -4.74 0.09
C MET A 1 11.29 -5.63 -0.71
N HIS A 2 11.21 -6.96 -0.67
CA HIS A 2 12.21 -7.83 -1.33
C HIS A 2 12.05 -7.87 -2.86
N TYR A 3 13.11 -8.14 -3.62
CA TYR A 3 13.01 -8.51 -5.04
C TYR A 3 12.26 -9.84 -5.26
N GLY A 4 11.68 -10.02 -6.45
CA GLY A 4 11.09 -11.29 -6.87
C GLY A 4 12.13 -12.33 -7.29
N ALA A 5 11.73 -13.59 -7.39
CA ALA A 5 12.66 -14.70 -7.63
C ALA A 5 13.38 -14.65 -9.00
N TYR A 6 12.82 -13.92 -9.97
CA TYR A 6 13.32 -13.81 -11.35
C TYR A 6 13.91 -12.42 -11.66
N ALA A 7 14.18 -11.60 -10.64
CA ALA A 7 14.68 -10.25 -10.84
C ALA A 7 16.00 -10.27 -11.63
N PHE A 8 16.09 -9.43 -12.68
CA PHE A 8 17.25 -9.31 -13.57
C PHE A 8 17.67 -10.60 -14.29
N SER A 9 16.75 -11.57 -14.43
CA SER A 9 17.02 -12.79 -15.17
C SER A 9 16.97 -12.54 -16.68
N ALA A 10 18.06 -12.85 -17.38
CA ALA A 10 18.11 -12.80 -18.84
C ALA A 10 17.53 -14.06 -19.50
N ASN A 11 17.56 -15.20 -18.79
CA ASN A 11 17.16 -16.51 -19.32
C ASN A 11 15.86 -17.04 -18.72
N GLY A 12 15.13 -16.21 -17.96
CA GLY A 12 13.89 -16.58 -17.28
C GLY A 12 14.07 -17.55 -16.10
N LYS A 13 15.30 -17.93 -15.73
CA LYS A 13 15.57 -18.76 -14.54
C LYS A 13 15.55 -17.92 -13.28
N ARG A 14 15.25 -18.56 -12.14
CA ARG A 14 15.28 -17.90 -10.83
C ARG A 14 16.71 -17.46 -10.51
N THR A 15 16.89 -16.17 -10.25
CA THR A 15 18.17 -15.57 -9.84
C THR A 15 18.33 -15.55 -8.32
N ILE A 16 17.21 -15.63 -7.59
CA ILE A 16 17.19 -15.62 -6.12
C ILE A 16 16.39 -16.83 -5.64
N VAL A 17 17.05 -17.68 -4.86
CA VAL A 17 16.47 -18.94 -4.34
C VAL A 17 16.39 -18.89 -2.81
N PRO A 18 15.20 -19.08 -2.21
CA PRO A 18 15.05 -19.09 -0.77
C PRO A 18 15.65 -20.36 -0.15
N ARG A 19 16.42 -20.20 0.93
CA ARG A 19 16.98 -21.34 1.70
C ARG A 19 16.02 -21.89 2.76
N ARG A 20 15.05 -21.10 3.20
CA ARG A 20 14.09 -21.46 4.26
C ARG A 20 12.69 -21.63 3.68
N ALA A 21 11.95 -22.58 4.24
CA ALA A 21 10.53 -22.74 3.95
C ALA A 21 9.75 -21.46 4.32
N GLY A 22 8.71 -21.14 3.55
CA GLY A 22 7.87 -19.95 3.77
C GLY A 22 8.34 -18.67 3.06
N SER A 23 9.55 -18.63 2.49
CA SER A 23 10.05 -17.45 1.74
C SER A 23 9.60 -17.40 0.26
N HIS A 24 8.55 -18.15 -0.10
CA HIS A 24 8.02 -18.19 -1.46
C HIS A 24 7.34 -16.87 -1.87
N LYS A 25 6.84 -16.09 -0.90
CA LYS A 25 6.17 -14.78 -1.12
C LYS A 25 7.14 -13.60 -1.32
N MET A 26 8.42 -13.86 -1.57
CA MET A 26 9.40 -12.83 -1.91
C MET A 26 8.95 -12.05 -3.15
N GLY A 27 9.22 -10.74 -3.21
CA GLY A 27 8.82 -9.93 -4.35
C GLY A 27 7.37 -9.44 -4.37
N GLN A 28 6.56 -9.72 -3.33
CA GLN A 28 5.19 -9.23 -3.28
C GLN A 28 5.13 -7.69 -3.32
N ARG A 29 4.13 -7.16 -4.06
CA ARG A 29 3.90 -5.71 -4.26
C ARG A 29 2.46 -5.29 -3.91
N ILE A 30 1.73 -6.11 -3.17
CA ILE A 30 0.31 -5.87 -2.86
C ILE A 30 0.19 -4.86 -1.71
N ALA A 31 1.00 -5.05 -0.66
CA ALA A 31 0.99 -4.20 0.53
C ALA A 31 2.36 -4.23 1.23
N PHE A 32 2.54 -3.42 2.27
CA PHE A 32 3.69 -3.58 3.16
C PHE A 32 3.58 -4.88 3.95
N SER A 33 4.71 -5.53 4.22
CA SER A 33 4.72 -6.63 5.19
C SER A 33 4.64 -6.08 6.61
N GLU A 34 4.16 -6.89 7.54
CA GLU A 34 4.12 -6.53 8.97
C GLU A 34 5.51 -6.13 9.50
N ILE A 35 6.56 -6.81 9.02
CA ILE A 35 7.96 -6.50 9.37
C ILE A 35 8.38 -5.14 8.81
N ASP A 36 7.98 -4.81 7.58
CA ASP A 36 8.28 -3.49 6.98
C ASP A 36 7.62 -2.37 7.82
N LEU A 37 6.34 -2.55 8.20
CA LEU A 37 5.62 -1.60 9.07
C LEU A 37 6.27 -1.47 10.44
N ARG A 38 6.65 -2.59 11.08
CA ARG A 38 7.28 -2.57 12.40
C ARG A 38 8.63 -1.83 12.38
N LYS A 39 9.39 -1.97 11.30
CA LYS A 39 10.68 -1.27 11.11
C LYS A 39 10.47 0.24 10.93
N ILE A 40 9.53 0.64 10.07
CA ILE A 40 9.21 2.05 9.84
C ILE A 40 8.73 2.70 11.13
N ASN A 41 7.77 2.08 11.83
CA ASN A 41 7.24 2.62 13.08
C ASN A 41 8.32 2.77 14.15
N LYS A 42 9.23 1.80 14.25
CA LYS A 42 10.37 1.88 15.17
C LYS A 42 11.35 3.00 14.79
N LEU A 43 11.64 3.18 13.50
CA LEU A 43 12.61 4.17 13.02
C LEU A 43 12.11 5.61 13.23
N TYR A 44 10.83 5.86 12.93
CA TYR A 44 10.23 7.19 13.00
C TYR A 44 9.49 7.46 14.31
N GLN A 45 9.65 6.59 15.31
CA GLN A 45 8.98 6.73 16.62
C GLN A 45 7.47 6.96 16.44
N CYS A 46 6.88 6.22 15.51
CA CYS A 46 5.43 6.19 15.40
C CYS A 46 4.94 5.43 16.62
N ASP A 47 4.66 6.17 17.68
CA ASP A 47 3.81 5.70 18.76
C ASP A 47 2.54 5.23 18.06
N MET A 48 2.29 3.93 18.08
CA MET A 48 0.97 3.43 17.74
C MET A 48 0.08 4.08 18.78
N LEU A 49 -0.52 5.23 18.43
CA LEU A 49 -1.39 6.00 19.31
C LEU A 49 -2.29 4.98 19.96
N ASN A 50 -2.03 4.80 21.24
CA ASN A 50 -2.38 3.63 22.01
C ASN A 50 -3.79 3.21 21.60
N THR A 51 -3.93 2.08 20.91
CA THR A 51 -5.23 1.41 20.73
C THR A 51 -5.70 0.82 22.07
N ARG A 52 -5.43 1.53 23.18
CA ARG A 52 -6.32 1.72 24.33
C ARG A 52 -7.16 2.99 24.17
N ARG A 53 -7.69 3.22 22.97
CA ARG A 53 -8.97 3.92 22.77
C ARG A 53 -10.00 2.98 22.17
N ASN A 54 -10.04 1.74 22.64
CA ASN A 54 -11.33 1.05 22.67
C ASN A 54 -12.00 1.49 23.98
N SER A 55 -13.14 2.17 23.85
CA SER A 55 -14.15 2.30 24.90
C SER A 55 -14.08 3.47 25.91
N LEU A 56 -13.54 4.64 25.55
CA LEU A 56 -13.89 5.89 26.26
C LEU A 56 -13.80 7.08 25.29
N ASN A 57 -14.89 7.27 24.57
CA ASN A 57 -15.45 8.55 24.09
C ASN A 57 -16.72 8.21 23.29
N THR A 58 -17.64 7.51 23.95
CA THR A 58 -19.05 7.85 23.80
C THR A 58 -19.18 9.32 24.17
N VAL A 59 -19.75 10.11 23.25
CA VAL A 59 -20.11 11.52 23.34
C VAL A 59 -19.07 12.53 22.81
N SER A 60 -19.56 13.29 21.82
CA SER A 60 -19.03 14.55 21.26
C SER A 60 -17.98 14.47 20.15
N SER A 61 -18.45 14.13 18.94
CA SER A 61 -18.29 15.05 17.82
C SER A 61 -19.36 14.74 16.78
N ASN A 62 -20.40 15.58 16.71
CA ASN A 62 -21.17 15.75 15.49
C ASN A 62 -20.19 16.20 14.40
N ARG A 63 -19.64 15.26 13.64
CA ARG A 63 -18.99 15.53 12.36
C ARG A 63 -19.84 14.83 11.30
N PRO A 64 -20.61 15.56 10.48
CA PRO A 64 -21.44 14.93 9.48
C PRO A 64 -20.55 14.11 8.55
N LEU A 65 -20.93 12.84 8.37
CA LEU A 65 -20.39 11.96 7.37
C LEU A 65 -20.57 12.66 6.03
N ALA A 66 -19.48 13.09 5.40
CA ALA A 66 -19.50 13.55 4.03
C ALA A 66 -19.90 12.34 3.16
N GLN A 67 -21.20 12.20 2.90
CA GLN A 67 -21.72 11.25 1.93
C GLN A 67 -21.17 11.69 0.58
N LYS A 68 -20.29 10.88 0.00
CA LYS A 68 -19.86 11.09 -1.38
C LYS A 68 -21.13 11.06 -2.25
N PRO A 69 -21.42 12.10 -3.04
CA PRO A 69 -22.52 12.03 -3.98
C PRO A 69 -22.23 10.90 -4.97
N SER A 70 -23.18 9.98 -5.09
CA SER A 70 -23.24 8.98 -6.15
C SER A 70 -23.31 9.70 -7.49
N THR A 71 -22.15 9.95 -8.11
CA THR A 71 -22.10 10.45 -9.49
C THR A 71 -22.23 9.26 -10.43
N ASN A 72 -23.48 8.88 -10.70
CA ASN A 72 -23.81 8.18 -11.93
C ASN A 72 -23.87 9.24 -13.03
N VAL A 73 -22.70 9.64 -13.53
CA VAL A 73 -22.58 10.53 -14.69
C VAL A 73 -21.62 9.86 -15.65
N ARG A 74 -22.17 9.28 -16.71
CA ARG A 74 -21.41 8.91 -17.91
C ARG A 74 -20.82 10.21 -18.45
N GLY A 75 -19.53 10.39 -18.22
CA GLY A 75 -18.80 11.60 -18.63
C GLY A 75 -17.33 11.25 -18.81
N PHE A 76 -17.00 10.90 -20.05
CA PHE A 76 -15.66 10.66 -20.58
C PHE A 76 -14.67 11.74 -20.08
N TRP A 77 -13.74 11.38 -19.20
CA TRP A 77 -12.60 12.23 -18.86
C TRP A 77 -11.40 11.78 -19.68
N VAL A 78 -11.14 12.48 -20.79
CA VAL A 78 -9.91 12.33 -21.57
C VAL A 78 -8.85 13.25 -20.95
N PRO A 79 -7.70 12.72 -20.48
CA PRO A 79 -6.61 13.57 -20.00
C PRO A 79 -5.95 14.29 -21.18
N LYS A 80 -6.14 15.61 -21.26
CA LYS A 80 -5.53 16.48 -22.26
C LYS A 80 -4.08 16.80 -21.86
N TRP A 81 -3.12 15.97 -22.30
CA TRP A 81 -1.71 16.38 -22.40
C TRP A 81 -1.03 15.76 -23.63
N ARG A 82 -0.46 16.66 -24.46
CA ARG A 82 0.63 16.47 -25.43
C ARG A 82 0.29 15.89 -26.83
N ARG A 83 0.25 16.79 -27.82
CA ARG A 83 1.11 16.75 -29.02
C ARG A 83 1.00 18.06 -29.81
N GLY A 84 1.99 18.93 -29.64
CA GLY A 84 2.40 19.87 -30.68
C GLY A 84 3.53 19.23 -31.50
N GLY A 85 3.62 19.61 -32.77
CA GLY A 85 4.72 19.27 -33.68
C GLY A 85 4.27 18.45 -34.89
N ARG A 86 3.96 19.16 -35.98
CA ARG A 86 4.32 18.72 -37.33
C ARG A 86 5.74 19.18 -37.60
#